data_AF-A0A3C0Y212-F1
#
_entry.id   AF-A0A3C0Y212-F1
#
_cell.length_a   1.000
_cell.length_b   1.000
_cell.length_c   1.000
_cell.angle_alpha   90.00
_cell.angle_beta   90.00
_cell.angle_gamma   90.00
#
_symmetry.space_group_name_H-M   'P 1'
#
loop_
_entity.id
_entity.type
_entity.pdbx_description
1 polymer ?
#
loop_
_entity_poly.entity_id
_entity_poly.type
_entity_poly.pdbx_seq_one_letter_code
_entity_poly.pdbx_strand_id
1 'polypeptide(L)' 'MLVLGIESSCDETGVALVDTAGKDVPRLLSHALYSQIDMHQAYG' A
#
# COMPACT_ATOMS: atom_id res chain seq x y z
N MET A 1 17.00 4.86 -2.75
CA MET A 1 16.35 4.48 -4.03
C MET A 1 14.87 4.57 -3.77
N LEU A 2 14.11 5.20 -4.67
CA LEU A 2 12.67 5.30 -4.50
C LEU A 2 12.00 4.05 -5.07
N VAL A 3 11.14 3.41 -4.28
CA VAL A 3 10.32 2.26 -4.68
C VAL A 3 8.86 2.61 -4.51
N LEU A 4 8.07 2.36 -5.55
CA LEU A 4 6.61 2.45 -5.52
C LEU A 4 6.03 1.04 -5.33
N GLY A 5 5.42 0.80 -4.18
CA GLY A 5 4.67 -0.42 -3.89
C GLY A 5 3.21 -0.27 -4.28
N ILE A 6 2.65 -1.31 -4.90
CA ILE A 6 1.22 -1.44 -5.20
C ILE A 6 0.77 -2.77 -4.60
N GLU A 7 -0.30 -2.72 -3.83
CA GLU A 7 -0.95 -3.88 -3.23
C GLU A 7 -2.41 -3.88 -3.72
N SER A 8 -2.86 -5.02 -4.25
CA SER A 8 -4.19 -5.17 -4.86
C SER A 8 -4.68 -6.62 -4.80
N SER A 9 -4.34 -7.36 -3.73
CA SER A 9 -4.59 -8.80 -3.66
C SER A 9 -5.98 -9.17 -3.14
N CYS A 10 -6.65 -8.29 -2.38
CA CYS A 10 -7.95 -8.54 -1.76
C CYS A 10 -8.89 -7.33 -1.97
N ASP A 11 -9.52 -6.85 -0.89
CA ASP A 11 -10.57 -5.83 -0.94
C ASP A 11 -10.00 -4.43 -0.77
N GLU A 12 -8.72 -4.31 -0.48
CA GLU A 12 -8.00 -3.05 -0.45
C GLU A 12 -7.15 -2.87 -1.71
N THR A 13 -6.97 -1.60 -2.05
CA THR A 13 -5.91 -1.18 -2.97
C THR A 13 -5.02 -0.20 -2.24
N GLY A 14 -3.78 -0.64 -1.98
CA GLY A 14 -2.75 0.13 -1.30
C GLY A 14 -1.69 0.64 -2.26
N VAL A 15 -1.22 1.87 -2.04
CA VAL A 15 -0.02 2.40 -2.68
C VAL A 15 0.91 3.01 -1.64
N ALA A 16 2.22 2.81 -1.80
CA ALA A 16 3.23 3.38 -0.92
C ALA A 16 4.48 3.80 -1.70
N LEU A 17 5.01 4.98 -1.38
CA LEU A 17 6.33 5.41 -1.83
C LEU A 17 7.31 5.26 -0.67
N VAL A 18 8.36 4.48 -0.87
CA VAL A 18 9.42 4.26 0.14
C VAL A 18 10.78 4.65 -0.40
N ASP A 19 11.62 5.24 0.46
CA ASP A 19 13.04 5.40 0.19
C ASP A 19 13.85 4.30 0.88
N THR A 20 14.58 3.55 0.06
CA THR A 20 15.44 2.43 0.45
C THR A 20 16.93 2.77 0.32
N ALA A 21 17.31 4.05 0.23
CA ALA A 21 18.72 4.46 0.04
C ALA A 21 19.63 4.13 1.24
N GLY A 22 19.08 4.02 2.44
CA GLY A 22 19.83 3.77 3.67
C GLY A 22 20.21 2.30 3.90
N LYS A 23 21.08 2.05 4.88
CA LYS A 23 21.36 0.71 5.40
C LYS A 23 20.36 0.24 6.47
N ASP A 24 19.55 1.18 6.95
CA ASP A 24 18.54 0.96 7.98
C ASP A 24 17.20 0.54 7.36
N VAL A 25 16.16 0.47 8.19
CA VAL A 25 14.79 0.19 7.76
C VAL A 25 14.35 1.22 6.70
N PRO A 26 13.74 0.79 5.57
CA PRO A 26 13.20 1.69 4.56
C PRO A 26 12.27 2.76 5.15
N ARG A 27 12.40 4.00 4.65
CA ARG A 27 11.56 5.11 5.11
C ARG A 27 10.29 5.21 4.27
N LEU A 28 9.13 5.17 4.91
CA LEU A 28 7.85 5.49 4.28
C LEU A 28 7.77 7.00 4.02
N LEU A 29 7.58 7.39 2.76
CA LEU A 29 7.44 8.79 2.35
C LEU A 29 5.96 9.19 2.23
N SER A 30 5.15 8.32 1.63
CA SER A 30 3.70 8.51 1.51
C SER A 30 3.01 7.17 1.34
N HIS A 31 1.72 7.13 1.69
CA HIS A 31 0.85 6.02 1.37
C HIS A 31 -0.58 6.51 1.12
N ALA A 32 -1.36 5.69 0.42
CA ALA A 32 -2.81 5.80 0.34
C ALA A 32 -3.42 4.41 0.34
N LEU A 33 -4.63 4.31 0.85
CA LEU A 33 -5.41 3.08 0.92
C LEU A 33 -6.83 3.39 0.47
N TYR A 34 -7.34 2.58 -0.45
CA TYR A 34 -8.74 2.55 -0.82
C TYR A 34 -9.32 1.20 -0.40
N SER A 35 -10.38 1.20 0.40
CA SER A 35 -11.04 -0.01 0.84
C SER A 35 -12.33 -0.22 0.06
N GLN A 36 -12.52 -1.44 -0.44
CA GLN A 36 -13.72 -1.90 -1.13
C GLN A 36 -14.60 -2.73 -0.20
N ILE A 37 -14.37 -2.68 1.13
CA ILE A 37 -15.14 -3.43 2.12
C ILE A 37 -16.63 -3.20 1.91
N ASP A 38 -17.09 -1.96 1.75
CA ASP A 38 -18.52 -1.64 1.57
C ASP A 38 -19.16 -2.40 0.39
N MET A 39 -18.40 -2.69 -0.66
CA MET A 39 -18.86 -3.50 -1.79
C MET A 39 -18.80 -5.00 -1.49
N HIS A 40 -17.74 -5.46 -0.83
CA HIS A 40 -17.47 -6.87 -0.56
C HIS A 40 -18.26 -7.45 0.63
N GLN A 41 -18.68 -6.61 1.59
CA GLN A 41 -19.41 -7.06 2.80
C GLN A 41 -20.66 -7.89 2.48
N ALA A 42 -21.28 -7.66 1.32
CA ALA A 42 -22.46 -8.42 0.89
C ALA A 42 -22.15 -9.87 0.51
N TYR A 43 -20.87 -10.21 0.31
CA TYR A 43 -20.42 -11.46 -0.30
C TYR A 43 -19.49 -12.29 0.58
N GLY A 44 -19.06 -11.76 1.74
CA GLY A 44 -18.20 -12.45 2.72
C GLY A 44 -16.81 -11.88 2.74
#